data_AF-A0A132A5R8-F1
#
_entry.id   AF-A0A132A5R8-F1
#
_cell.length_a   1.000
_cell.length_b   1.000
_cell.length_c   1.000
_cell.angle_alpha   90.00
_cell.angle_beta   90.00
_cell.angle_gamma   90.00
#
_symmetry.space_group_name_H-M   'P 1'
#
loop_
_entity.id
_entity.type
_entity.pdbx_description
1 polymer ?
#
loop_
_entity_poly.entity_id
_entity_poly.type
_entity_poly.pdbx_seq_one_letter_code
_entity_poly.pdbx_strand_id
1 'polypeptide(L)'
;MSLIVGIVLIATALGLLCSVHRKFRQQWFDDFDYNNHRYRFEEDRFWYHRTTFYEIFVASFKDSDGDGFGDFQGIIDQSEYLRNLGIHAIRIDSILAAFDYPNDCDGVVNFFDVDHHLGTFDQFIQMIKTLHSKRIRVIVEMDLTATSHQHHWSMNGSDEYRHYYVDSSPKISGKNSNQKHS
;
A
#
# COMPACT_ATOMS: atom_id res chain seq x y z
N MET A 1 -3.49 -5.26 47.76
CA MET A 1 -4.46 -4.51 46.92
C MET A 1 -3.81 -3.67 45.80
N SER A 2 -2.48 -3.59 45.68
CA SER A 2 -1.84 -2.69 44.69
C SER A 2 -1.42 -3.31 43.35
N LEU A 3 -1.49 -4.63 43.18
CA LEU A 3 -1.14 -5.32 41.92
C LEU A 3 -2.33 -5.49 40.96
N ILE A 4 -3.56 -5.52 41.49
CA ILE A 4 -4.78 -5.72 40.71
C ILE A 4 -5.18 -4.44 39.96
N VAL A 5 -4.87 -3.26 40.50
CA VAL A 5 -5.17 -1.96 39.86
C VAL A 5 -4.26 -1.70 38.64
N GLY A 6 -3.01 -2.20 38.65
CA GLY A 6 -2.08 -2.03 37.54
C GLY A 6 -2.44 -2.85 36.29
N ILE A 7 -3.00 -4.05 36.46
CA ILE A 7 -3.40 -4.93 35.34
C ILE A 7 -4.65 -4.39 34.64
N VAL A 8 -5.58 -3.79 35.38
CA VAL A 8 -6.81 -3.19 34.82
C VAL A 8 -6.49 -1.99 33.94
N LEU A 9 -5.52 -1.14 34.31
CA LEU A 9 -5.12 0.03 33.52
C LEU A 9 -4.45 -0.35 32.18
N ILE A 10 -3.63 -1.40 32.16
CA ILE A 10 -2.97 -1.89 30.94
C ILE A 10 -4.00 -2.54 30.00
N ALA A 11 -4.96 -3.31 30.54
CA ALA A 11 -6.03 -3.91 29.75
C ALA A 11 -6.97 -2.86 29.12
N THR A 12 -7.27 -1.77 29.83
CA THR A 12 -8.04 -0.65 29.27
C THR A 12 -7.27 0.14 28.22
N ALA A 13 -5.95 0.30 28.36
CA ALA A 13 -5.11 0.99 27.38
C ALA A 13 -4.98 0.19 26.06
N LEU A 14 -4.81 -1.13 26.14
CA LEU A 14 -4.83 -2.02 24.97
C LEU A 14 -6.21 -2.12 24.32
N GLY A 15 -7.29 -2.15 25.12
CA GLY A 15 -8.67 -2.10 24.63
C GLY A 15 -9.00 -0.79 23.91
N LEU A 16 -8.49 0.34 24.40
CA LEU A 16 -8.59 1.63 23.74
C LEU A 16 -7.75 1.68 22.45
N LEU A 17 -6.53 1.12 22.44
CA LEU A 17 -5.70 1.06 21.22
C LEU A 17 -6.37 0.23 20.11
N CYS A 18 -6.95 -0.92 20.49
CA CYS A 18 -7.68 -1.78 19.56
C CYS A 18 -9.00 -1.14 19.10
N SER A 19 -9.69 -0.41 19.98
CA SER A 19 -10.90 0.34 19.64
C SER A 19 -10.63 1.58 18.78
N VAL A 20 -9.47 2.23 18.93
CA VAL A 20 -9.03 3.35 18.09
C VAL A 20 -8.65 2.85 16.70
N HIS A 21 -7.93 1.72 16.59
CA HIS A 21 -7.64 1.10 15.30
C HIS A 21 -8.92 0.62 14.58
N ARG A 22 -9.90 0.08 15.32
CA ARG A 22 -11.17 -0.39 14.76
C ARG A 22 -12.08 0.77 14.32
N LYS A 23 -12.09 1.89 15.06
CA LYS A 23 -12.79 3.12 14.67
C LYS A 23 -12.15 3.79 13.46
N PHE A 24 -10.82 3.81 13.37
CA PHE A 24 -10.11 4.30 12.20
C PHE A 24 -10.46 3.50 10.93
N ARG A 25 -10.52 2.17 11.04
CA ARG A 25 -10.94 1.28 9.93
C ARG A 25 -12.40 1.52 9.50
N GLN A 26 -13.32 1.71 10.45
CA GLN A 26 -14.74 1.95 10.12
C GLN A 26 -14.95 3.35 9.53
N GLN A 27 -14.36 4.39 10.12
CA GLN A 27 -14.42 5.75 9.57
C GLN A 27 -13.83 5.83 8.16
N TRP A 28 -12.80 5.04 7.87
CA TRP A 28 -12.22 4.94 6.53
C TRP A 28 -13.18 4.34 5.50
N PHE A 29 -13.93 3.28 5.85
CA PHE A 29 -14.97 2.74 4.98
C PHE A 29 -16.19 3.68 4.85
N ASP A 30 -16.48 4.48 5.87
CA ASP A 30 -17.58 5.43 5.87
C ASP A 30 -17.24 6.72 5.06
N ASP A 31 -15.99 7.19 5.09
CA ASP A 31 -15.51 8.28 4.21
C ASP A 31 -15.30 7.81 2.77
N PHE A 32 -14.95 6.53 2.58
CA PHE A 32 -15.02 5.81 1.30
C PHE A 32 -16.46 5.37 1.00
N ASP A 33 -17.43 6.26 1.19
CA ASP A 33 -18.81 6.01 0.79
C ASP A 33 -18.87 5.85 -0.73
N TYR A 34 -18.98 4.59 -1.18
CA TYR A 34 -19.17 4.16 -2.57
C TYR A 34 -20.37 4.86 -3.25
N ASN A 35 -21.32 5.40 -2.48
CA ASN A 35 -22.50 6.10 -2.97
C ASN A 35 -22.38 7.64 -2.94
N ASN A 36 -21.25 8.20 -2.50
CA ASN A 36 -21.08 9.65 -2.46
C ASN A 36 -20.79 10.19 -3.88
N HIS A 37 -21.85 10.63 -4.56
CA HIS A 37 -21.89 11.10 -5.96
C HIS A 37 -21.01 12.33 -6.29
N ARG A 38 -20.15 12.80 -5.38
CA ARG A 38 -19.40 14.07 -5.51
C ARG A 38 -18.11 13.98 -6.32
N TYR A 39 -17.74 12.79 -6.82
CA TYR A 39 -16.48 12.54 -7.56
C TYR A 39 -16.66 11.83 -8.92
N ARG A 40 -17.80 11.93 -9.60
CA ARG A 40 -17.95 11.30 -10.94
C ARG A 40 -17.50 12.23 -12.06
N PHE A 41 -16.32 11.95 -12.60
CA PHE A 41 -16.10 12.12 -14.04
C PHE A 41 -17.18 11.29 -14.75
N GLU A 42 -17.83 11.83 -15.78
CA GLU A 42 -18.99 11.25 -16.47
C GLU A 42 -19.06 9.71 -16.46
N GLU A 43 -20.29 9.19 -16.26
CA GLU A 43 -20.65 7.77 -16.15
C GLU A 43 -20.41 6.92 -17.41
N ASP A 44 -19.39 7.23 -18.20
CA ASP A 44 -18.92 6.31 -19.21
C ASP A 44 -18.22 5.13 -18.53
N ARG A 45 -18.96 4.03 -18.37
CA ARG A 45 -18.43 2.75 -17.87
C ARG A 45 -17.25 2.24 -18.72
N PHE A 46 -17.09 2.74 -19.95
CA PHE A 46 -16.06 2.35 -20.89
C PHE A 46 -15.03 3.46 -21.14
N TRP A 47 -14.88 4.42 -20.21
CA TRP A 47 -13.95 5.54 -20.34
C TRP A 47 -12.53 5.13 -20.74
N TYR A 48 -12.10 3.93 -20.34
CA TYR A 48 -10.77 3.37 -20.60
C TYR A 48 -10.57 2.90 -22.05
N HIS A 49 -11.62 2.71 -22.85
CA HIS A 49 -11.53 2.20 -24.23
C HIS A 49 -10.95 3.22 -25.21
N ARG A 50 -11.06 4.51 -24.90
CA ARG A 50 -10.66 5.62 -25.79
C ARG A 50 -9.93 6.71 -25.01
N THR A 51 -9.03 6.30 -24.13
CA THR A 51 -8.27 7.20 -23.28
C THR A 51 -6.78 7.04 -23.48
N THR A 52 -6.03 8.10 -23.17
CA THR A 52 -4.57 8.07 -23.16
C THR A 52 -4.12 7.97 -21.71
N PHE A 53 -3.36 6.91 -21.42
CA PHE A 53 -2.71 6.69 -20.14
C PHE A 53 -1.30 7.28 -20.16
N TYR A 54 -0.86 7.75 -19.00
CA TYR A 54 0.51 8.16 -18.75
C TYR A 54 1.03 7.43 -17.52
N GLU A 55 2.14 6.74 -17.67
CA GLU A 55 2.74 5.97 -16.60
C GLU A 55 3.74 6.83 -15.82
N ILE A 56 3.68 6.78 -14.50
CA ILE A 56 4.51 7.58 -13.58
C ILE A 56 5.09 6.67 -12.51
N PHE A 57 6.41 6.55 -12.52
CA PHE A 57 7.18 6.13 -11.35
C PHE A 57 7.46 7.32 -10.46
N VAL A 58 6.75 7.39 -9.32
CA VAL A 58 6.71 8.58 -8.45
C VAL A 58 8.11 9.01 -8.05
N ALA A 59 8.92 8.07 -7.57
CA ALA A 59 10.28 8.30 -7.08
C ALA A 59 11.25 8.86 -8.13
N SER A 60 10.93 8.80 -9.44
CA SER A 60 11.76 9.40 -10.50
C SER A 60 11.12 10.58 -11.22
N PHE A 61 9.87 10.92 -10.89
CA PHE A 61 9.10 11.89 -11.65
C PHE A 61 9.44 13.34 -11.29
N LYS A 62 9.22 13.72 -10.03
CA LYS A 62 9.48 15.08 -9.57
C LYS A 62 9.70 15.13 -8.06
N ASP A 63 10.91 15.48 -7.66
CA ASP A 63 11.29 15.82 -6.28
C ASP A 63 10.76 17.21 -5.93
N SER A 64 10.04 17.31 -4.80
CA SER A 64 9.48 18.54 -4.26
C SER A 64 10.18 19.06 -2.99
N ASP A 65 10.90 18.21 -2.25
CA ASP A 65 11.49 18.55 -0.95
C ASP A 65 13.03 18.53 -0.92
N GLY A 66 13.66 18.07 -2.01
CA GLY A 66 15.09 18.09 -2.24
C GLY A 66 15.83 16.87 -1.69
N ASP A 67 15.14 15.78 -1.36
CA ASP A 67 15.76 14.55 -0.85
C ASP A 67 16.39 13.67 -1.95
N GLY A 68 16.15 14.00 -3.22
CA GLY A 68 16.67 13.29 -4.39
C GLY A 68 15.70 12.29 -5.03
N PHE A 69 14.53 12.07 -4.44
CA PHE A 69 13.47 11.22 -4.96
C PHE A 69 12.20 12.02 -5.22
N GLY A 70 11.41 11.55 -6.18
CA GLY A 70 10.11 12.13 -6.44
C GLY A 70 9.03 11.69 -5.45
N ASP A 71 8.04 12.54 -5.26
CA ASP A 71 7.03 12.38 -4.22
C ASP A 71 5.62 12.78 -4.72
N PHE A 72 4.59 12.55 -3.90
CA PHE A 72 3.20 12.89 -4.28
C PHE A 72 2.98 14.40 -4.49
N GLN A 73 3.72 15.25 -3.77
CA GLN A 73 3.63 16.70 -3.93
C GLN A 73 4.23 17.12 -5.28
N GLY A 74 5.30 16.48 -5.74
CA GLY A 74 5.84 16.67 -7.08
C GLY A 74 4.84 16.37 -8.20
N ILE A 75 4.01 15.33 -8.03
CA ILE A 75 2.89 15.05 -8.96
C ILE A 75 1.84 16.16 -8.91
N ILE A 76 1.49 16.64 -7.72
CA ILE A 76 0.56 17.78 -7.54
C ILE A 76 1.08 19.01 -8.27
N ASP A 77 2.36 19.32 -8.12
CA ASP A 77 3.01 20.48 -8.74
C ASP A 77 3.01 20.38 -10.28
N GLN A 78 3.14 19.17 -10.82
CA GLN A 78 3.06 18.91 -12.27
C GLN A 78 1.64 18.63 -12.77
N SER A 79 0.61 18.73 -11.92
CA SER A 79 -0.77 18.39 -12.32
C SER A 79 -1.29 19.27 -13.48
N GLU A 80 -0.78 20.49 -13.60
CA GLU A 80 -1.05 21.39 -14.73
C GLU A 80 -0.36 20.94 -16.02
N TYR A 81 0.90 20.49 -15.94
CA TYR A 81 1.62 19.87 -17.06
C TYR A 81 0.87 18.63 -17.57
N LEU A 82 0.47 17.73 -16.66
CA LEU A 82 -0.27 16.52 -17.00
C LEU A 82 -1.61 16.85 -17.71
N ARG A 83 -2.33 17.87 -17.21
CA ARG A 83 -3.54 18.35 -17.88
C ARG A 83 -3.27 18.86 -19.29
N ASN A 84 -2.22 19.66 -19.47
CA ASN A 84 -1.88 20.27 -20.76
C ASN A 84 -1.36 19.25 -21.78
N LEU A 85 -0.83 18.11 -21.31
CA LEU A 85 -0.51 16.97 -22.17
C LEU A 85 -1.76 16.33 -22.80
N GLY A 86 -2.96 16.59 -22.24
CA GLY A 86 -4.22 16.05 -22.75
C GLY A 86 -4.49 14.60 -22.33
N ILE A 87 -3.79 14.11 -21.31
CA ILE A 87 -4.04 12.78 -20.74
C ILE A 87 -5.29 12.81 -19.85
N HIS A 88 -5.95 11.66 -19.72
CA HIS A 88 -7.17 11.55 -18.91
C HIS A 88 -7.05 10.48 -17.82
N ALA A 89 -5.93 9.77 -17.78
CA ALA A 89 -5.57 8.86 -16.71
C ALA A 89 -4.05 8.77 -16.53
N ILE A 90 -3.61 8.62 -15.30
CA ILE A 90 -2.26 8.17 -14.96
C ILE A 90 -2.30 6.75 -14.40
N ARG A 91 -1.28 5.96 -14.72
CA ARG A 91 -0.94 4.72 -14.01
C ARG A 91 0.26 5.04 -13.12
N ILE A 92 0.13 4.78 -11.83
CA ILE A 92 1.22 4.91 -10.87
C ILE A 92 1.63 3.51 -10.45
N ASP A 93 2.90 3.19 -10.67
CA ASP A 93 3.53 1.97 -10.21
C ASP A 93 4.06 2.14 -8.78
N SER A 94 4.09 1.02 -8.04
CA SER A 94 4.94 0.86 -6.86
C SER A 94 4.87 2.02 -5.85
N ILE A 95 3.71 2.22 -5.22
CA ILE A 95 3.55 3.22 -4.15
C ILE A 95 3.41 2.61 -2.76
N LEU A 96 3.23 1.30 -2.69
CA LEU A 96 2.97 0.61 -1.42
C LEU A 96 4.23 0.56 -0.58
N ALA A 97 4.07 0.58 0.74
CA ALA A 97 5.19 0.45 1.66
C ALA A 97 5.97 -0.84 1.37
N ALA A 98 7.26 -0.69 1.06
CA ALA A 98 8.15 -1.78 0.69
C ALA A 98 9.41 -1.78 1.58
N PHE A 99 10.12 -2.92 1.61
CA PHE A 99 11.26 -3.08 2.49
C PHE A 99 12.47 -2.21 2.12
N ASP A 100 12.74 -2.03 0.83
CA ASP A 100 13.90 -1.29 0.31
C ASP A 100 13.48 -0.30 -0.78
N TYR A 101 12.37 0.39 -0.55
CA TYR A 101 11.94 1.47 -1.44
C TYR A 101 12.95 2.63 -1.41
N PRO A 102 13.25 3.29 -2.56
CA PRO A 102 12.79 3.02 -3.93
C PRO A 102 13.69 2.05 -4.73
N ASN A 103 14.69 1.41 -4.12
CA ASN A 103 15.62 0.52 -4.81
C ASN A 103 14.96 -0.81 -5.22
N ASP A 104 14.08 -1.34 -4.38
CA ASP A 104 13.28 -2.55 -4.60
C ASP A 104 11.84 -2.31 -4.09
N CYS A 105 10.90 -2.35 -5.04
CA CYS A 105 9.49 -2.09 -4.82
C CYS A 105 8.65 -3.37 -4.69
N ASP A 106 9.21 -4.53 -5.02
CA ASP A 106 8.47 -5.80 -5.07
C ASP A 106 8.28 -6.38 -3.66
N GLY A 107 9.16 -6.00 -2.73
CA GLY A 107 9.13 -6.39 -1.32
C GLY A 107 8.07 -5.68 -0.48
N VAL A 108 6.79 -5.77 -0.84
CA VAL A 108 5.68 -5.11 -0.10
C VAL A 108 5.61 -5.60 1.36
N VAL A 109 5.58 -4.67 2.31
CA VAL A 109 5.46 -4.94 3.76
C VAL A 109 4.09 -4.58 4.31
N ASN A 110 3.34 -3.70 3.64
CA ASN A 110 1.98 -3.32 4.02
C ASN A 110 1.14 -2.87 2.81
N PHE A 111 0.11 -3.63 2.46
CA PHE A 111 -0.82 -3.29 1.35
C PHE A 111 -1.76 -2.11 1.63
N PHE A 112 -1.84 -1.63 2.87
CA PHE A 112 -2.78 -0.59 3.28
C PHE A 112 -2.12 0.78 3.50
N ASP A 113 -0.83 0.90 3.20
CA ASP A 113 -0.09 2.15 3.38
C ASP A 113 0.84 2.41 2.19
N VAL A 114 1.20 3.67 2.03
CA VAL A 114 2.15 4.13 1.01
C VAL A 114 3.57 4.13 1.57
N ASP A 115 4.58 4.06 0.70
CA ASP A 115 5.96 4.18 1.14
C ASP A 115 6.25 5.60 1.62
N HIS A 116 6.89 5.71 2.78
CA HIS A 116 7.20 6.98 3.43
C HIS A 116 8.09 7.92 2.60
N HIS A 117 8.92 7.40 1.70
CA HIS A 117 9.73 8.24 0.79
C HIS A 117 8.86 9.04 -0.19
N LEU A 118 7.65 8.57 -0.49
CA LEU A 118 6.73 9.27 -1.40
C LEU A 118 5.88 10.32 -0.69
N GLY A 119 5.88 10.30 0.64
CA GLY A 119 5.04 11.10 1.52
C GLY A 119 4.04 10.26 2.32
N THR A 120 3.03 10.93 2.85
CA THR A 120 1.99 10.34 3.70
C THR A 120 0.77 9.89 2.90
N PHE A 121 -0.01 8.98 3.46
CA PHE A 121 -1.28 8.57 2.87
C PHE A 121 -2.25 9.75 2.64
N ASP A 122 -2.23 10.76 3.53
CA ASP A 122 -3.03 11.98 3.35
C ASP A 122 -2.57 12.79 2.13
N GLN A 123 -1.26 12.88 1.87
CA GLN A 123 -0.73 13.51 0.66
C GLN A 123 -1.10 12.73 -0.60
N PHE A 124 -1.11 11.40 -0.55
CA PHE A 124 -1.62 10.57 -1.64
C PHE A 124 -3.10 10.89 -1.95
N ILE A 125 -3.94 11.03 -0.92
CA ILE A 125 -5.34 11.44 -1.09
C ILE A 125 -5.46 12.86 -1.67
N GLN A 126 -4.60 13.79 -1.24
CA GLN A 126 -4.57 15.15 -1.81
C GLN A 126 -4.18 15.13 -3.29
N MET A 127 -3.24 14.28 -3.69
CA MET A 127 -2.84 14.09 -5.08
C MET A 127 -4.02 13.58 -5.92
N ILE A 128 -4.72 12.53 -5.46
CA ILE A 128 -5.92 12.01 -6.13
C ILE A 128 -6.97 13.13 -6.32
N LYS A 129 -7.30 13.86 -5.26
CA LYS A 129 -8.28 14.95 -5.31
C LYS A 129 -7.87 16.03 -6.32
N THR A 130 -6.59 16.38 -6.35
CA THR A 130 -6.04 17.38 -7.27
C THR A 130 -6.14 16.93 -8.73
N LEU A 131 -5.74 15.70 -9.03
CA LEU A 131 -5.82 15.14 -10.39
C LEU A 131 -7.28 14.96 -10.84
N HIS A 132 -8.14 14.52 -9.93
CA HIS A 132 -9.57 14.40 -10.20
C HIS A 132 -10.21 15.76 -10.55
N SER A 133 -9.84 16.84 -9.86
CA SER A 133 -10.32 18.19 -10.20
C SER A 133 -9.95 18.64 -11.62
N LYS A 134 -8.90 18.04 -12.20
CA LYS A 134 -8.39 18.33 -13.55
C LYS A 134 -8.86 17.33 -14.61
N ARG A 135 -9.82 16.48 -14.28
CA ARG A 135 -10.28 15.41 -15.16
C ARG A 135 -9.17 14.40 -15.54
N ILE A 136 -8.26 14.09 -14.62
CA ILE A 136 -7.29 12.99 -14.73
C ILE A 136 -7.61 11.89 -13.70
N ARG A 137 -7.84 10.65 -14.15
CA ARG A 137 -8.06 9.49 -13.29
C ARG A 137 -6.74 8.92 -12.79
N VAL A 138 -6.75 8.24 -11.64
CA VAL A 138 -5.56 7.59 -11.08
C VAL A 138 -5.80 6.08 -11.03
N ILE A 139 -4.88 5.30 -11.60
CA ILE A 139 -4.79 3.85 -11.45
C ILE A 139 -3.52 3.56 -10.65
N VAL A 140 -3.66 2.76 -9.60
CA VAL A 140 -2.53 2.28 -8.81
C VAL A 140 -2.27 0.83 -9.17
N GLU A 141 -1.02 0.52 -9.44
CA GLU A 141 -0.55 -0.85 -9.58
C GLU A 141 -0.33 -1.51 -8.23
N MET A 142 -0.73 -2.76 -8.12
CA MET A 142 -0.52 -3.58 -6.93
C MET A 142 -0.02 -4.95 -7.36
N ASP A 143 1.19 -5.30 -6.94
CA ASP A 143 1.66 -6.69 -7.04
C ASP A 143 1.10 -7.48 -5.85
N LEU A 144 0.31 -8.51 -6.17
CA LEU A 144 -0.30 -9.41 -5.19
C LEU A 144 0.30 -10.82 -5.23
N THR A 145 1.34 -11.02 -6.05
CA THR A 145 1.94 -12.34 -6.28
C THR A 145 2.88 -12.75 -5.15
N ALA A 146 3.53 -11.79 -4.51
CA ALA A 146 4.46 -11.99 -3.41
C ALA A 146 4.40 -10.84 -2.39
N THR A 147 5.04 -11.05 -1.24
CA THR A 147 5.27 -10.01 -0.23
C THR A 147 6.68 -10.15 0.32
N SER A 148 7.20 -9.11 0.96
CA SER A 148 8.44 -9.22 1.73
C SER A 148 8.33 -10.23 2.87
N HIS A 149 9.48 -10.79 3.27
CA HIS A 149 9.63 -11.58 4.50
C HIS A 149 9.29 -10.78 5.76
N GLN A 150 9.27 -9.45 5.67
CA GLN A 150 8.86 -8.54 6.74
C GLN A 150 7.37 -8.18 6.69
N HIS A 151 6.59 -8.76 5.76
CA HIS A 151 5.15 -8.61 5.77
C HIS A 151 4.57 -9.34 6.98
N HIS A 152 3.53 -8.78 7.60
CA HIS A 152 2.94 -9.36 8.81
C HIS A 152 2.39 -10.78 8.62
N TRP A 153 1.95 -11.12 7.40
CA TRP A 153 1.56 -12.49 7.02
C TRP A 153 2.73 -13.47 7.07
N SER A 154 3.94 -13.02 6.71
CA SER A 154 5.16 -13.85 6.72
C SER A 154 5.76 -13.95 8.12
N MET A 155 5.93 -12.81 8.80
CA MET A 155 6.55 -12.76 10.14
C MET A 155 5.75 -13.51 11.20
N ASN A 156 4.42 -13.37 11.19
CA ASN A 156 3.61 -13.91 12.26
C ASN A 156 3.33 -15.41 12.09
N GLY A 157 3.64 -16.00 10.92
CA GLY A 157 3.66 -17.44 10.66
C GLY A 157 2.49 -18.22 11.26
N SER A 158 1.37 -17.55 11.50
CA SER A 158 0.30 -18.06 12.33
C SER A 158 -0.43 -19.14 11.53
N ASP A 159 -1.12 -20.05 12.22
CA ASP A 159 -1.98 -21.01 11.53
C ASP A 159 -2.99 -20.31 10.58
N GLU A 160 -3.31 -19.04 10.84
CA GLU A 160 -4.14 -18.19 9.98
C GLU A 160 -3.52 -17.95 8.59
N TYR A 161 -2.21 -17.66 8.50
CA TYR A 161 -1.54 -17.32 7.23
C TYR A 161 -0.73 -18.47 6.63
N ARG A 162 -0.74 -19.64 7.27
CA ARG A 162 0.03 -20.82 6.87
C ARG A 162 -0.13 -21.21 5.40
N HIS A 163 -1.31 -20.99 4.83
CA HIS A 163 -1.62 -21.35 3.44
C HIS A 163 -1.50 -20.20 2.45
N TYR A 164 -1.02 -19.02 2.88
CA TYR A 164 -0.82 -17.87 2.00
C TYR A 164 0.46 -18.00 1.16
N TYR A 165 1.44 -18.79 1.63
CA TYR A 165 2.73 -18.95 0.97
C TYR A 165 3.00 -20.39 0.58
N VAL A 166 3.72 -20.56 -0.53
CA VAL A 166 4.23 -21.85 -0.97
C VAL A 166 5.58 -22.11 -0.29
N ASP A 167 5.65 -23.14 0.55
CA ASP A 167 6.92 -23.59 1.13
C ASP A 167 7.76 -24.30 0.06
N SER A 168 8.86 -23.67 -0.35
CA SER A 168 9.82 -24.18 -1.31
C SER A 168 11.03 -24.86 -0.66
N SER A 169 11.00 -25.05 0.67
CA SER A 169 12.09 -25.72 1.40
C SER A 169 12.39 -27.07 0.74
N PRO A 170 13.66 -27.35 0.38
CA PRO A 170 14.01 -28.61 -0.22
C PRO A 170 13.61 -29.73 0.75
N LYS A 171 12.73 -30.62 0.29
CA LYS A 171 12.40 -31.83 1.04
C LYS A 171 13.71 -32.59 1.24
N ILE A 172 14.21 -32.62 2.46
CA ILE A 172 15.41 -33.39 2.79
C ILE A 172 15.07 -34.86 2.50
N SER A 173 15.53 -35.35 1.35
CA SER A 173 15.54 -36.78 1.03
C SER A 173 16.27 -37.48 2.16
N GLY A 174 15.60 -38.42 2.82
CA GLY A 174 16.03 -39.03 4.07
C GLY A 174 17.52 -39.42 4.07
N LYS A 175 18.21 -39.06 5.16
CA LYS A 175 19.45 -39.72 5.54
C LYS A 175 19.19 -41.22 5.57
N ASN A 176 19.82 -41.98 4.67
CA ASN A 176 19.96 -43.42 4.83
C ASN A 176 20.82 -43.69 6.08
N SER A 177 20.17 -43.82 7.23
CA SER A 177 20.76 -44.44 8.41
C SER A 177 20.84 -45.95 8.17
N ASN A 178 21.81 -46.41 7.38
CA ASN A 178 22.25 -47.81 7.35
C ASN A 178 23.60 -47.92 6.63
N GLN A 179 24.67 -47.57 7.33
CA GLN A 179 25.94 -48.27 7.18
C GLN A 179 26.30 -48.87 8.55
N LYS A 180 25.71 -50.03 8.82
CA LYS A 180 26.23 -51.01 9.77
C LYS A 180 27.19 -51.92 9.01
N HIS A 181 28.39 -52.08 9.57
CA HIS A 181 29.34 -53.19 9.42
C HIS A 181 29.57 -53.77 8.01
N SER A 182 30.80 -53.58 7.49
CA SER A 182 31.81 -54.65 7.60
C SER A 182 33.21 -54.10 7.44
#